data_AF-A0A3R7ZS65-F1
#
_entry.id   AF-A0A3R7ZS65-F1
#
_cell.length_a   1.000
_cell.length_b   1.000
_cell.length_c   1.000
_cell.angle_alpha   90.00
_cell.angle_beta   90.00
_cell.angle_gamma   90.00
#
_symmetry.space_group_name_H-M   'P 1'
#
loop_
_entity.id
_entity.type
_entity.pdbx_description
1 polymer ?
#
loop_
_entity_poly.entity_id
_entity_poly.type
_entity_poly.pdbx_seq_one_letter_code
_entity_poly.pdbx_strand_id
1 'polypeptide(L)'
;MDYDIIRAINPDIVYCFLFAFRQDGPVRNRPADDKAAVALASVLYLTRSPNDDSGPVIIGVAISDMLSYRLAFGGMMMALYRRHAAGLGCSTEDLASLRAEGVI
;
A
#
# COMPACT_ATOMS: atom_id res chain seq x y z
N MET A 1 -10.31 -7.82 -10.07
CA MET A 1 -10.23 -9.29 -10.10
C MET A 1 -9.79 -9.76 -8.73
N ASP A 2 -10.28 -10.91 -8.29
CA ASP A 2 -10.03 -11.41 -6.95
C ASP A 2 -8.86 -12.40 -6.94
N TYR A 3 -8.14 -12.46 -5.82
CA TYR A 3 -6.98 -13.34 -5.65
C TYR A 3 -7.39 -14.81 -5.80
N ASP A 4 -8.52 -15.22 -5.23
CA ASP A 4 -8.98 -16.60 -5.26
C ASP A 4 -9.25 -17.10 -6.68
N ILE A 5 -9.81 -16.24 -7.53
CA ILE A 5 -10.08 -16.56 -8.95
C ILE A 5 -8.76 -16.80 -9.69
N ILE A 6 -7.76 -15.95 -9.45
CA ILE A 6 -6.47 -16.02 -10.13
C ILE A 6 -5.64 -17.21 -9.61
N ARG A 7 -5.67 -17.45 -8.30
CA ARG A 7 -5.01 -18.58 -7.64
C ARG A 7 -5.54 -19.93 -8.10
N ALA A 8 -6.84 -20.01 -8.42
CA ALA A 8 -7.43 -21.22 -8.99
C ALA A 8 -6.83 -21.59 -10.36
N ILE A 9 -6.36 -20.59 -11.14
CA ILE A 9 -5.71 -20.79 -12.44
C ILE A 9 -4.21 -21.03 -12.28
N ASN A 10 -3.56 -20.25 -11.41
CA ASN A 10 -2.15 -20.40 -11.10
C ASN A 10 -1.92 -20.45 -9.56
N PRO A 11 -1.75 -21.65 -8.98
CA PRO A 11 -1.53 -21.82 -7.54
C PRO A 11 -0.23 -21.20 -7.01
N ASP A 12 0.76 -20.93 -7.88
CA ASP A 12 2.05 -20.36 -7.51
C ASP A 12 2.11 -18.83 -7.67
N ILE A 13 0.98 -18.19 -7.97
CA ILE A 13 0.96 -16.76 -8.27
C ILE A 13 1.39 -15.91 -7.07
N VAL A 14 2.21 -14.89 -7.36
CA VAL A 14 2.42 -13.75 -6.47
C VAL A 14 1.44 -12.67 -6.89
N TYR A 15 0.53 -12.31 -5.99
CA TYR A 15 -0.52 -11.32 -6.26
C TYR A 15 -0.30 -10.07 -5.39
N CYS A 16 -0.11 -8.92 -6.03
CA CYS A 16 0.03 -7.64 -5.35
C CYS A 16 -1.09 -6.70 -5.83
N PHE A 17 -1.78 -6.10 -4.88
CA PHE A 17 -2.75 -5.05 -5.13
C PHE A 17 -2.36 -3.81 -4.34
N LEU A 18 -2.57 -2.64 -4.92
CA LEU A 18 -2.40 -1.37 -4.24
C LEU A 18 -3.75 -0.65 -4.20
N PHE A 19 -4.19 -0.31 -3.00
CA PHE A 19 -5.32 0.56 -2.78
C PHE A 19 -4.85 1.79 -2.02
N ALA A 20 -5.33 2.96 -2.41
CA ALA A 20 -5.02 4.19 -1.70
C ALA A 20 -5.63 4.22 -0.28
N PHE A 21 -6.78 3.56 -0.10
CA PHE A 21 -7.41 3.34 1.20
C PHE A 21 -7.71 1.87 1.41
N ARG A 22 -7.63 1.43 2.68
CA ARG A 22 -8.03 0.08 3.04
C ARG A 22 -9.49 -0.17 2.67
N GLN A 23 -9.75 -1.36 2.11
CA GLN A 23 -11.07 -1.76 1.64
C GLN A 23 -12.08 -1.98 2.77
N ASP A 24 -11.61 -2.23 4.00
CA ASP A 24 -12.44 -2.36 5.21
C ASP A 24 -12.61 -1.03 5.98
N GLY A 25 -12.03 0.07 5.48
CA GLY A 25 -12.00 1.35 6.18
C GLY A 25 -13.20 2.27 5.93
N PRO A 26 -13.42 3.28 6.80
CA PRO A 26 -14.53 4.24 6.68
C PRO A 26 -14.43 5.15 5.44
N VAL A 27 -13.25 5.22 4.82
CA VAL A 27 -12.97 6.06 3.65
C VAL A 27 -12.79 5.27 2.35
N ARG A 28 -13.09 3.96 2.36
CA ARG A 28 -12.86 3.04 1.22
C ARG A 28 -13.41 3.49 -0.13
N ASN A 29 -14.56 4.18 -0.13
CA ASN A 29 -15.27 4.59 -1.34
C ASN A 29 -14.98 6.06 -1.72
N ARG A 30 -14.06 6.73 -1.01
CA ARG A 30 -13.71 8.11 -1.33
C ARG A 30 -12.72 8.14 -2.50
N PRO A 31 -12.85 9.08 -3.44
CA PRO A 31 -11.82 9.35 -4.42
C PRO A 31 -10.49 9.57 -3.71
N ALA A 32 -9.47 8.88 -4.17
CA ALA A 32 -8.16 8.92 -3.55
C ALA A 32 -7.14 9.32 -4.61
N ASP A 33 -6.42 10.39 -4.33
CA ASP A 33 -5.22 10.79 -5.02
C ASP A 33 -4.11 11.02 -3.98
N ASP A 34 -2.89 11.25 -4.45
CA ASP A 34 -1.74 11.49 -3.57
C ASP A 34 -2.01 12.62 -2.57
N LYS A 35 -2.64 13.71 -3.02
CA LYS A 35 -2.96 14.89 -2.19
C LYS A 35 -3.90 14.54 -1.05
N ALA A 36 -4.97 13.78 -1.34
CA ALA A 36 -5.91 13.32 -0.33
C ALA A 36 -5.22 12.41 0.71
N ALA A 37 -4.32 11.53 0.27
CA ALA A 37 -3.57 10.65 1.16
C ALA A 37 -2.63 11.44 2.09
N VAL A 38 -1.85 12.38 1.55
CA VAL A 38 -0.94 13.21 2.36
C VAL A 38 -1.69 14.22 3.25
N ALA A 39 -2.86 14.69 2.82
CA ALA A 39 -3.73 15.53 3.63
C ALA A 39 -4.26 14.77 4.86
N LEU A 40 -4.76 13.55 4.65
CA LEU A 40 -5.27 12.69 5.73
C LEU A 40 -4.17 12.29 6.71
N ALA A 41 -2.94 12.11 6.23
CA ALA A 41 -1.77 11.87 7.06
C ALA A 41 -1.24 13.13 7.79
N SER A 42 -1.96 14.27 7.70
CA SER A 42 -1.56 15.57 8.27
C SER A 42 -0.22 16.10 7.76
N VAL A 43 0.31 15.57 6.66
CA VAL A 43 1.58 16.02 6.07
C VAL A 43 1.42 17.45 5.55
N LEU A 44 0.27 17.77 4.95
CA LEU A 44 -0.04 19.13 4.50
C LEU A 44 -0.06 20.15 5.65
N TYR A 45 -0.43 19.75 6.87
CA TYR A 45 -0.36 20.64 8.02
C TYR A 45 1.09 21.05 8.35
N LEU A 46 2.06 20.18 8.05
CA LEU A 46 3.48 20.45 8.29
C LEU A 46 4.12 21.31 7.21
N THR A 47 3.50 21.45 6.02
CA THR A 47 4.05 22.25 4.91
C THR A 47 3.64 23.72 4.95
N ARG A 48 2.80 24.12 5.91
CA ARG A 48 2.36 25.51 6.08
C ARG A 48 3.52 26.42 6.49
N SER A 49 3.47 27.67 6.05
CA SER A 49 4.38 28.70 6.55
C SER A 49 4.07 28.99 8.03
N PRO A 50 5.07 29.06 8.92
CA PRO A 50 4.85 29.46 10.31
C PRO A 50 4.40 30.92 10.44
N ASN A 51 4.73 31.76 9.46
CA ASN A 51 4.61 33.22 9.52
C ASN A 51 3.53 33.77 8.56
N ASP A 52 2.79 32.91 7.88
CA ASP A 52 1.79 33.31 6.90
C ASP A 52 0.57 32.37 6.96
N ASP A 53 -0.62 32.95 6.83
CA ASP A 53 -1.91 32.27 6.93
C ASP A 53 -2.41 31.76 5.57
N SER A 54 -1.51 31.68 4.57
CA SER A 54 -1.77 31.17 3.22
C SER A 54 -2.14 29.68 3.15
N GLY A 55 -2.15 28.98 4.28
CA GLY A 55 -2.56 27.59 4.40
C GLY A 55 -1.50 26.57 3.98
N PRO A 56 -1.88 25.29 3.85
CA PRO A 56 -0.96 24.22 3.43
C PRO A 56 -0.41 24.38 2.02
N VAL A 57 0.87 24.12 1.85
CA VAL A 57 1.53 24.08 0.53
C VAL A 57 1.49 22.66 -0.03
N ILE A 58 1.02 22.50 -1.26
CA ILE A 58 1.02 21.20 -1.96
C ILE A 58 2.47 20.79 -2.25
N ILE A 59 2.80 19.55 -1.92
CA ILE A 59 4.10 18.97 -2.18
C ILE A 59 4.25 18.71 -3.69
N GLY A 60 5.34 19.19 -4.28
CA GLY A 60 5.59 19.06 -5.73
C GLY A 60 5.93 17.65 -6.22
N VAL A 61 5.86 16.64 -5.35
CA VAL A 61 6.14 15.24 -5.68
C VAL A 61 5.10 14.35 -4.98
N ALA A 62 4.70 13.28 -5.67
CA ALA A 62 3.71 12.32 -5.18
C ALA A 62 4.33 11.39 -4.12
N ILE A 63 4.50 11.90 -2.89
CA ILE A 63 5.20 11.18 -1.82
C ILE A 63 4.46 9.90 -1.43
N SER A 64 3.13 9.95 -1.32
CA SER A 64 2.32 8.80 -0.93
C SER A 64 2.42 7.68 -1.96
N ASP A 65 2.37 8.04 -3.25
CA ASP A 65 2.51 7.06 -4.34
C ASP A 65 3.91 6.43 -4.34
N MET A 66 4.96 7.25 -4.21
CA MET A 66 6.34 6.76 -4.16
C MET A 66 6.59 5.82 -2.98
N LEU A 67 6.06 6.15 -1.80
CA LEU A 67 6.16 5.30 -0.63
C LEU A 67 5.40 3.98 -0.83
N SER A 68 4.18 4.06 -1.35
CA SER A 68 3.33 2.89 -1.61
C SER A 68 3.99 1.93 -2.60
N TYR A 69 4.60 2.46 -3.67
CA TYR A 69 5.35 1.63 -4.63
C TYR A 69 6.55 0.93 -3.99
N ARG A 70 7.31 1.63 -3.14
CA ARG A 70 8.47 1.03 -2.44
C ARG A 70 8.05 -0.10 -1.50
N LEU A 71 6.97 0.10 -0.75
CA LEU A 71 6.44 -0.93 0.14
C LEU A 71 5.89 -2.13 -0.65
N ALA A 72 5.17 -1.87 -1.75
CA ALA A 72 4.67 -2.91 -2.63
C ALA A 72 5.82 -3.72 -3.27
N PHE A 73 6.87 -3.05 -3.72
CA PHE A 73 8.06 -3.71 -4.25
C PHE A 73 8.72 -4.61 -3.20
N GLY A 74 8.89 -4.12 -1.96
CA GLY A 74 9.41 -4.93 -0.85
C GLY A 74 8.53 -6.15 -0.55
N GLY A 75 7.21 -5.97 -0.48
CA GLY A 75 6.25 -7.07 -0.29
C GLY A 75 6.28 -8.09 -1.42
N MET A 76 6.41 -7.64 -2.67
CA MET A 76 6.53 -8.51 -3.83
C MET A 76 7.82 -9.33 -3.80
N MET A 77 8.95 -8.73 -3.43
CA MET A 77 10.22 -9.45 -3.27
C MET A 77 10.11 -10.52 -2.17
N MET A 78 9.48 -10.19 -1.04
CA MET A 78 9.23 -11.17 0.04
C MET A 78 8.31 -12.30 -0.42
N ALA A 79 7.28 -12.01 -1.22
CA ALA A 79 6.37 -13.03 -1.76
C ALA A 79 7.10 -13.96 -2.73
N LEU A 80 7.93 -13.40 -3.62
CA LEU A 80 8.76 -14.19 -4.54
C LEU A 80 9.78 -15.05 -3.79
N TYR A 81 10.41 -14.51 -2.75
CA TYR A 81 11.33 -15.26 -1.90
C TYR A 81 10.62 -16.43 -1.20
N ARG A 82 9.43 -16.18 -0.61
CA ARG A 82 8.62 -17.23 0.01
C ARG A 82 8.20 -18.29 -1.00
N ARG A 83 7.79 -17.89 -2.20
CA ARG A 83 7.48 -18.83 -3.29
C ARG A 83 8.68 -19.69 -3.63
N HIS A 84 9.86 -19.09 -3.71
CA HIS A 84 11.10 -19.84 -3.97
C HIS A 84 11.43 -20.83 -2.85
N ALA A 85 11.29 -20.42 -1.59
CA ALA A 85 11.66 -21.24 -0.43
C ALA A 85 10.64 -22.35 -0.11
N ALA A 86 9.34 -22.08 -0.28
CA ALA A 86 8.25 -22.97 0.16
C ALA A 86 7.41 -23.55 -1.00
N GLY A 87 7.64 -23.12 -2.24
CA GLY A 87 6.88 -23.58 -3.42
C GLY A 87 5.44 -23.10 -3.50
N LEU A 88 5.03 -22.16 -2.63
CA LEU A 88 3.65 -21.68 -2.53
C LEU A 88 3.54 -20.21 -2.96
N GLY A 89 2.57 -19.92 -3.84
CA GLY A 89 2.15 -18.55 -4.15
C GLY A 89 1.59 -17.83 -2.93
N CYS A 90 1.56 -16.50 -2.98
CA CYS A 90 1.12 -15.68 -1.86
C CYS A 90 0.67 -14.29 -2.32
N SER A 91 -0.35 -13.73 -1.67
CA SER A 91 -0.69 -12.32 -1.81
C SER A 91 0.15 -11.45 -0.87
N THR A 92 0.30 -10.16 -1.18
CA THR A 92 1.01 -9.22 -0.29
C THR A 92 0.24 -8.93 1.01
N GLU A 93 -1.08 -9.13 1.04
CA GLU A 93 -1.90 -9.00 2.25
C GLU A 93 -1.66 -10.17 3.22
N ASP A 94 -1.58 -11.40 2.70
CA ASP A 94 -1.25 -12.58 3.51
C ASP A 94 0.12 -12.45 4.19
N LEU A 95 1.10 -11.85 3.50
CA LEU A 95 2.41 -11.57 4.10
C LEU A 95 2.32 -10.55 5.25
N ALA A 96 1.44 -9.55 5.13
CA ALA A 96 1.24 -8.58 6.20
C ALA A 96 0.61 -9.24 7.43
N SER A 97 -0.34 -10.17 7.24
CA SER A 97 -0.92 -10.96 8.34
C SER A 97 0.10 -11.88 8.99
N LEU A 98 0.88 -12.62 8.20
CA LEU A 98 1.89 -13.56 8.70
C LEU A 98 3.02 -12.87 9.47
N ARG A 99 3.36 -11.63 9.07
CA ARG A 99 4.29 -10.79 9.85
C ARG A 99 3.68 -10.32 11.17
N ALA A 100 2.38 -10.03 11.21
CA ALA A 100 1.69 -9.69 12.45
C ALA A 100 1.60 -10.88 13.42
N GLU A 101 1.59 -12.10 12.88
CA GLU A 101 1.56 -13.37 13.62
C GLU A 101 2.95 -13.90 14.03
N GLY A 102 4.04 -13.23 13.61
CA GLY A 102 5.42 -13.61 13.93
C GLY A 102 5.93 -14.87 13.22
N VAL A 103 5.29 -15.25 12.11
CA VAL A 103 5.64 -16.46 11.33
C VAL A 103 6.80 -16.19 10.35
N ILE A 104 7.07 -14.91 10.06
CA ILE A 104 8.19 -14.40 9.23
C ILE A 104 8.78 -13.12 9.82
#